data_AF-A0A1W2C098-F1
#
_entry.id   AF-A0A1W2C098-F1
#
_cell.length_a   1.000
_cell.length_b   1.000
_cell.length_c   1.000
_cell.angle_alpha   90.00
_cell.angle_beta   90.00
_cell.angle_gamma   90.00
#
_symmetry.space_group_name_H-M   'P 1'
#
loop_
_entity.id
_entity.type
_entity.pdbx_description
1 polymer ?
#
loop_
_entity_poly.entity_id
_entity_poly.type
_entity_poly.pdbx_seq_one_letter_code
_entity_poly.pdbx_strand_id
1 'polypeptide(L)'
;MLFYSVFIIFTVNSCALKPVNMDASFTKFTLEKVDLNDLGNGKVLFYNGSDVLHNLDNTGRLNIWIDKKVVGQIKPKEYLILSLQNGNYLLTLLHIDVVKMKKDFNVEITNKTKVIRIEPTITSNKLTITNELPKNFDKFKYVGDN
;
A
#
# COMPACT_ATOMS: atom_id res chain seq x y z
N MET A 1 -36.92 -56.49 -6.48
CA MET A 1 -36.63 -55.23 -5.77
C MET A 1 -35.15 -54.93 -5.96
N LEU A 2 -34.80 -54.11 -6.97
CA LEU A 2 -33.42 -53.71 -7.21
C LEU A 2 -33.28 -52.26 -6.70
N PHE A 3 -32.53 -52.09 -5.62
CA PHE A 3 -32.15 -50.78 -5.07
C PHE A 3 -31.12 -50.14 -6.01
N TYR A 4 -31.44 -48.96 -6.57
CA TYR A 4 -30.46 -48.10 -7.23
C TYR A 4 -30.29 -46.83 -6.39
N SER A 5 -29.26 -46.83 -5.54
CA SER A 5 -28.74 -45.61 -4.92
C SER A 5 -27.88 -44.86 -5.94
N VAL A 6 -28.37 -43.72 -6.41
CA VAL A 6 -27.60 -42.80 -7.25
C VAL A 6 -26.72 -41.95 -6.33
N PHE A 7 -25.42 -42.24 -6.33
CA PHE A 7 -24.40 -41.43 -5.64
C PHE A 7 -23.98 -40.30 -6.58
N ILE A 8 -24.53 -39.09 -6.37
CA ILE A 8 -24.15 -37.89 -7.13
C ILE A 8 -22.82 -37.38 -6.58
N ILE A 9 -21.74 -37.63 -7.31
CA ILE A 9 -20.41 -37.07 -7.05
C ILE A 9 -20.42 -35.62 -7.53
N PHE A 10 -20.60 -34.67 -6.62
CA PHE A 10 -20.29 -33.26 -6.85
C PHE A 10 -18.78 -33.07 -6.81
N THR A 11 -18.12 -33.15 -7.97
CA THR A 11 -16.78 -32.60 -8.12
C THR A 11 -16.90 -31.08 -8.18
N VAL A 12 -16.66 -30.42 -7.05
CA VAL A 12 -16.45 -28.98 -7.02
C VAL A 12 -15.19 -28.66 -7.82
N ASN A 13 -15.38 -28.06 -8.99
CA ASN A 13 -14.31 -27.44 -9.76
C ASN A 13 -13.66 -26.40 -8.85
N SER A 14 -12.48 -26.71 -8.30
CA SER A 14 -11.64 -25.65 -7.77
C SER A 14 -11.26 -24.78 -8.96
N CYS A 15 -11.81 -23.57 -9.01
CA CYS A 15 -11.20 -22.51 -9.80
C CYS A 15 -9.78 -22.35 -9.24
N ALA A 16 -8.82 -22.99 -9.91
CA ALA A 16 -7.41 -22.72 -9.75
C ALA A 16 -7.16 -21.30 -10.25
N LEU A 17 -7.52 -20.30 -9.44
CA LEU A 17 -6.92 -18.98 -9.53
C LEU A 17 -5.43 -19.22 -9.24
N LYS A 18 -4.63 -19.26 -10.31
CA LYS A 18 -3.18 -19.29 -10.19
C LYS A 18 -2.79 -18.15 -9.24
N PRO A 19 -2.08 -18.44 -8.14
CA PRO A 19 -1.44 -17.36 -7.41
C PRO A 19 -0.52 -16.65 -8.41
N VAL A 20 -0.75 -15.35 -8.60
CA VAL A 20 0.24 -14.52 -9.30
C VAL A 20 1.49 -14.60 -8.44
N ASN A 21 2.49 -15.33 -8.94
CA ASN A 21 3.78 -15.44 -8.27
C ASN A 21 4.38 -14.04 -8.24
N MET A 22 4.30 -13.42 -7.07
CA MET A 22 4.77 -12.07 -6.80
C MET A 22 6.28 -12.11 -6.52
N ASP A 23 7.04 -12.38 -7.59
CA ASP A 23 8.50 -12.26 -7.64
C ASP A 23 8.96 -11.09 -8.50
N ALA A 24 8.11 -10.08 -8.69
CA ALA A 24 8.55 -8.76 -9.12
C ALA A 24 9.02 -8.00 -7.88
N SER A 25 10.33 -8.04 -7.66
CA SER A 25 11.09 -7.30 -6.65
C SER A 25 10.51 -5.90 -6.41
N PHE A 26 10.10 -5.60 -5.17
CA PHE A 26 9.85 -4.23 -4.74
C PHE A 26 11.17 -3.46 -4.81
N THR A 27 11.36 -2.71 -5.89
CA THR A 27 12.55 -1.88 -6.02
C THR A 27 12.25 -0.54 -5.37
N LYS A 28 12.98 -0.24 -4.30
CA LYS A 28 13.00 1.11 -3.71
C LYS A 28 13.69 2.03 -4.71
N PHE A 29 13.05 3.14 -5.04
CA PHE A 29 13.60 4.14 -5.95
C PHE A 29 13.73 5.45 -5.20
N THR A 30 14.93 6.04 -5.24
CA THR A 30 15.19 7.36 -4.66
C THR A 30 15.37 8.35 -5.79
N LEU A 31 14.72 9.50 -5.68
CA LEU A 31 14.91 10.66 -6.54
C LEU A 31 15.45 11.80 -5.68
N GLU A 32 16.50 12.48 -6.15
CA GLU A 32 17.02 13.69 -5.47
C GLU A 32 15.97 14.80 -5.39
N LYS A 33 15.13 14.91 -6.41
CA LYS A 33 13.96 15.79 -6.46
C LYS A 33 12.83 15.05 -7.17
N VAL A 34 11.64 15.06 -6.58
CA VAL A 34 10.47 14.38 -7.15
C VAL A 34 9.61 15.40 -7.90
N ASP A 35 9.42 15.19 -9.20
CA ASP A 35 8.35 15.81 -9.97
C ASP A 35 7.22 14.79 -10.23
N LEU A 36 6.00 15.27 -10.41
CA LEU A 36 4.85 14.40 -10.72
C LEU A 36 5.01 13.70 -12.08
N ASN A 37 5.79 14.27 -13.00
CA ASN A 37 6.12 13.66 -14.29
C ASN A 37 7.09 12.48 -14.16
N ASP A 38 7.81 12.38 -13.04
CA ASP A 38 8.70 11.24 -12.74
C ASP A 38 7.93 10.02 -12.20
N LEU A 39 6.64 10.19 -11.89
CA LEU A 39 5.75 9.18 -11.31
C LEU A 39 4.77 8.61 -12.34
N GLY A 40 4.24 7.42 -12.04
CA GLY A 40 3.44 6.61 -12.96
C GLY A 40 4.28 5.49 -13.59
N ASN A 41 3.65 4.70 -14.45
CA ASN A 41 4.25 3.50 -15.05
C ASN A 41 4.92 2.60 -13.99
N GLY A 42 4.24 2.43 -12.86
CA GLY A 42 4.72 1.65 -11.74
C GLY A 42 5.56 2.38 -10.70
N LYS A 43 6.06 3.60 -10.97
CA LYS A 43 6.69 4.44 -9.94
C LYS A 43 5.61 5.14 -9.12
N VAL A 44 5.37 4.65 -7.91
CA VAL A 44 4.29 5.15 -7.04
C VAL A 44 4.89 5.75 -5.78
N LEU A 45 4.55 7.00 -5.51
CA LEU A 45 4.90 7.71 -4.29
C LEU A 45 3.89 7.42 -3.20
N PHE A 46 4.37 6.99 -2.04
CA PHE A 46 3.60 6.81 -0.82
C PHE A 46 4.02 7.86 0.18
N TYR A 47 3.08 8.62 0.74
CA TYR A 47 3.40 9.62 1.76
C TYR A 47 2.46 9.55 2.96
N ASN A 48 2.99 9.96 4.11
CA ASN A 48 2.22 10.08 5.33
C ASN A 48 1.52 11.45 5.38
N GLY A 49 0.22 11.45 5.15
CA GLY A 49 -0.64 12.63 5.16
C GLY A 49 -1.25 12.94 6.53
N SER A 50 -0.71 12.40 7.63
CA SER A 50 -1.16 12.69 8.99
C SER A 50 -1.24 14.20 9.27
N ASP A 51 -2.39 14.67 9.75
CA ASP A 51 -2.62 16.08 10.07
C ASP A 51 -1.76 16.58 11.23
N VAL A 52 -1.71 17.91 11.40
CA VAL A 52 -0.86 18.63 12.39
C VAL A 52 -0.97 18.06 13.81
N LEU A 53 -2.14 17.53 14.21
CA LEU A 53 -2.33 16.92 15.53
C LEU A 53 -1.37 15.75 15.80
N HIS A 54 -1.18 14.84 14.85
CA HIS A 54 -0.24 13.71 14.98
C HIS A 54 1.22 14.11 14.77
N ASN A 55 1.46 15.29 14.20
CA ASN A 55 2.82 15.80 14.01
C ASN A 55 3.43 16.34 15.32
N LEU A 56 2.60 16.74 16.29
CA LEU A 56 3.05 17.43 17.50
C LEU A 56 3.65 16.48 18.55
N ASP A 57 3.18 15.24 18.59
CA ASP A 57 3.61 14.21 19.54
C ASP A 57 4.50 13.13 18.89
N ASN A 58 4.84 13.28 17.60
CA ASN A 58 5.65 12.34 16.82
C ASN A 58 5.04 10.91 16.81
N THR A 59 3.71 10.84 16.93
CA THR A 59 2.91 9.64 16.68
C THR A 59 2.47 9.60 15.22
N GLY A 60 1.89 8.51 14.75
CA GLY A 60 1.47 8.39 13.35
C GLY A 60 2.47 7.67 12.46
N ARG A 61 3.46 6.97 13.01
CA ARG A 61 4.34 6.08 12.25
C ARG A 61 3.55 4.92 11.68
N LEU A 62 3.72 4.71 10.38
CA LEU A 62 3.01 3.68 9.65
C LEU A 62 4.01 2.73 8.98
N ASN A 63 3.88 1.44 9.29
CA ASN A 63 4.48 0.39 8.48
C ASN A 63 3.56 0.11 7.28
N ILE A 64 4.15 0.15 6.10
CA ILE A 64 3.49 -0.23 4.85
C ILE A 64 3.89 -1.66 4.53
N TRP A 65 2.88 -2.47 4.31
CA TRP A 65 3.00 -3.84 3.84
C TRP A 65 2.26 -3.96 2.52
N ILE A 66 2.83 -4.69 1.58
CA ILE A 66 2.20 -4.99 0.30
C ILE A 66 2.30 -6.50 0.11
N ASP A 67 1.16 -7.16 -0.09
CA ASP A 67 1.04 -8.62 -0.24
C ASP A 67 1.83 -9.38 0.84
N LYS A 68 1.61 -8.98 2.09
CA LYS A 68 2.22 -9.57 3.31
C LYS A 68 3.74 -9.35 3.45
N LYS A 69 4.39 -8.59 2.56
CA LYS A 69 5.80 -8.19 2.68
C LYS A 69 5.90 -6.76 3.23
N VAL A 70 6.77 -6.54 4.21
CA VAL A 70 7.07 -5.18 4.72
C VAL A 70 7.90 -4.44 3.69
N VAL A 71 7.44 -3.29 3.22
CA VAL A 71 8.15 -2.51 2.19
C VAL A 71 8.84 -1.26 2.75
N GLY A 72 8.32 -0.71 3.85
CA GLY A 72 8.91 0.44 4.51
C GLY A 72 8.10 0.94 5.69
N GLN A 73 8.67 1.92 6.37
CA GLN A 73 8.01 2.70 7.40
C GLN A 73 8.06 4.17 6.98
N ILE A 74 6.96 4.89 7.18
CA ILE A 74 6.87 6.33 6.95
C ILE A 74 6.40 7.03 8.23
N LYS A 75 7.17 8.01 8.70
CA LYS A 75 6.76 8.91 9.78
C LYS A 75 5.93 10.07 9.21
N PRO A 76 5.28 10.89 10.06
CA PRO A 76 4.66 12.12 9.60
C PRO A 76 5.62 12.98 8.77
N LYS A 77 5.13 13.53 7.65
CA LYS A 77 5.92 14.28 6.66
C LYS A 77 7.05 13.49 6.00
N GLU A 78 6.99 12.16 6.00
CA GLU A 78 7.89 11.35 5.19
C GLU A 78 7.18 10.75 3.97
N TYR A 79 7.96 10.46 2.94
CA TYR A 79 7.51 9.74 1.76
C TYR A 79 8.54 8.69 1.31
N LEU A 80 8.07 7.72 0.54
CA LEU A 80 8.90 6.76 -0.17
C LEU A 80 8.35 6.55 -1.57
N ILE A 81 9.18 6.05 -2.48
CA ILE A 81 8.77 5.71 -3.84
C ILE A 81 9.10 4.23 -4.07
N LEU A 82 8.11 3.49 -4.57
CA LEU A 82 8.23 2.09 -4.92
C LEU A 82 8.00 1.91 -6.41
N SER A 83 8.77 1.01 -7.01
CA SER A 83 8.45 0.45 -8.32
C SER A 83 7.52 -0.76 -8.13
N LEU A 84 6.31 -0.64 -8.65
CA LEU A 84 5.23 -1.64 -8.61
C LEU A 84 4.82 -1.97 -10.04
N GLN A 85 4.60 -3.24 -10.35
CA GLN A 85 4.01 -3.59 -11.64
C GLN A 85 2.51 -3.23 -11.65
N ASN A 86 1.89 -3.22 -12.83
CA ASN A 86 0.45 -3.07 -12.88
C ASN A 86 -0.22 -4.32 -12.32
N GLY A 87 -1.24 -4.14 -11.48
CA GLY A 87 -1.95 -5.25 -10.88
C GLY A 87 -2.72 -4.86 -9.62
N ASN A 88 -3.34 -5.87 -9.01
CA ASN A 88 -4.06 -5.74 -7.76
C ASN A 88 -3.16 -6.14 -6.60
N TYR A 89 -3.08 -5.29 -5.59
CA TYR A 89 -2.23 -5.45 -4.43
C TYR A 89 -3.05 -5.34 -3.15
N LEU A 90 -2.71 -6.15 -2.15
CA LEU A 90 -3.19 -6.00 -0.79
C LEU A 90 -2.24 -5.09 -0.01
N LEU A 91 -2.64 -3.84 0.15
CA LEU A 91 -1.94 -2.85 0.96
C LEU A 91 -2.42 -2.95 2.42
N THR A 92 -1.52 -3.33 3.31
CA THR A 92 -1.75 -3.39 4.74
C THR A 92 -1.02 -2.24 5.42
N LEU A 93 -1.75 -1.41 6.15
CA LEU A 93 -1.22 -0.29 6.92
C LEU A 93 -1.28 -0.62 8.40
N LEU A 94 -0.13 -0.51 9.08
CA LEU A 94 -0.01 -0.77 10.51
C LEU A 94 0.50 0.48 11.23
N HIS A 95 -0.33 1.04 12.08
CA HIS A 95 0.03 2.11 13.01
C HIS A 95 0.72 1.53 14.24
N ILE A 96 1.88 2.07 14.63
CA ILE A 96 2.77 1.42 15.63
C ILE A 96 2.71 2.10 17.00
N ASP A 97 2.48 3.42 17.05
CA ASP A 97 2.92 4.20 18.21
C ASP A 97 2.03 4.11 19.46
N VAL A 98 0.70 4.00 19.31
CA VAL A 98 -0.23 4.12 20.46
C VAL A 98 -1.26 3.00 20.49
N VAL A 99 -1.87 2.71 19.34
CA VAL A 99 -2.76 1.57 19.15
C VAL A 99 -2.29 0.83 17.91
N LYS A 100 -2.11 -0.48 18.02
CA LYS A 100 -1.82 -1.36 16.88
C LYS A 100 -3.05 -1.45 15.99
N MET A 101 -3.22 -0.47 15.12
CA MET A 101 -4.30 -0.42 14.14
C MET A 101 -3.79 -0.96 12.82
N LYS A 102 -4.26 -2.14 12.46
CA LYS A 102 -4.00 -2.78 11.17
C LYS A 102 -5.22 -2.63 10.29
N LYS A 103 -5.05 -2.20 9.05
CA LYS A 103 -6.11 -2.18 8.06
C LYS A 103 -5.60 -2.54 6.68
N ASP A 104 -6.40 -3.33 5.98
CA ASP A 104 -6.08 -3.87 4.67
C ASP A 104 -6.91 -3.15 3.60
N PHE A 105 -6.28 -2.87 2.46
CA PHE A 105 -6.85 -2.16 1.31
C PHE A 105 -6.50 -2.92 0.04
N ASN A 106 -7.50 -3.30 -0.76
CA ASN A 106 -7.26 -3.79 -2.11
C ASN A 106 -7.10 -2.59 -3.03
N VAL A 107 -5.95 -2.48 -3.69
CA VAL A 107 -5.59 -1.35 -4.53
C VAL A 107 -5.14 -1.85 -5.89
N GLU A 108 -5.72 -1.28 -6.94
CA GLU A 108 -5.28 -1.49 -8.31
C GLU A 108 -4.21 -0.45 -8.67
N ILE A 109 -3.02 -0.92 -9.00
CA ILE A 109 -1.93 -0.10 -9.54
C ILE A 109 -2.00 -0.18 -11.06
N THR A 110 -2.09 0.99 -11.69
CA THR A 110 -2.08 1.14 -13.14
C THR A 110 -0.94 2.06 -13.55
N ASN A 111 -0.68 2.16 -14.85
CA ASN A 111 0.30 3.12 -15.39
C ASN A 111 0.00 4.58 -15.00
N LYS A 112 -1.24 4.89 -14.64
CA LYS A 112 -1.67 6.25 -14.25
C LYS A 112 -1.58 6.50 -12.75
N THR A 113 -1.32 5.48 -11.94
CA THR A 113 -1.24 5.61 -10.49
C THR A 113 0.09 6.26 -10.13
N LYS A 114 0.04 7.48 -9.60
CA LYS A 114 1.25 8.25 -9.26
C LYS A 114 1.49 8.36 -7.76
N VAL A 115 0.44 8.69 -7.00
CA VAL A 115 0.57 9.02 -5.58
C VAL A 115 -0.47 8.26 -4.76
N ILE A 116 -0.05 7.77 -3.59
CA ILE A 116 -0.92 7.16 -2.60
C ILE A 116 -0.70 7.91 -1.28
N ARG A 117 -1.72 8.66 -0.87
CA ARG A 117 -1.79 9.28 0.44
C ARG A 117 -2.19 8.21 1.44
N ILE A 118 -1.42 8.11 2.51
CA ILE A 118 -1.76 7.29 3.67
C ILE A 118 -1.86 8.19 4.89
N GLU A 119 -2.94 8.07 5.66
CA GLU A 119 -3.09 8.82 6.90
C GLU A 119 -3.62 7.92 8.02
N PRO A 120 -3.00 7.96 9.22
CA PRO A 120 -3.64 7.46 10.42
C PRO A 120 -4.74 8.45 10.83
N THR A 121 -5.85 7.91 11.29
CA THR A 121 -6.97 8.64 11.87
C THR A 121 -7.16 8.18 13.31
N ILE A 122 -7.98 8.88 14.10
CA ILE A 122 -8.18 8.59 15.52
C ILE A 122 -8.57 7.13 15.79
N THR A 123 -9.27 6.47 14.86
CA THR A 123 -9.80 5.10 15.04
C THR A 123 -9.34 4.11 13.97
N SER A 124 -8.64 4.53 12.91
CA SER A 124 -8.32 3.67 11.77
C SER A 124 -7.19 4.22 10.90
N ASN A 125 -6.85 3.52 9.82
CA ASN A 125 -6.05 4.05 8.72
C ASN A 125 -6.94 4.41 7.54
N LYS A 126 -6.52 5.39 6.75
CA LYS A 126 -7.15 5.77 5.49
C LYS A 126 -6.09 5.81 4.38
N LEU A 127 -6.49 5.31 3.21
CA LEU A 127 -5.68 5.27 2.01
C LEU A 127 -6.45 6.00 0.91
N THR A 128 -5.79 6.92 0.21
CA THR A 128 -6.37 7.67 -0.91
C THR A 128 -5.40 7.64 -2.08
N ILE A 129 -5.83 7.10 -3.22
CA ILE A 129 -5.08 7.20 -4.47
C ILE A 129 -5.31 8.58 -5.05
N THR A 130 -4.24 9.31 -5.33
CA THR A 130 -4.27 10.65 -5.88
C THR A 130 -3.20 10.80 -6.94
N ASN A 131 -3.35 11.77 -7.83
CA ASN A 131 -2.34 12.13 -8.81
C ASN A 131 -1.81 13.54 -8.55
N GLU A 132 -1.87 13.97 -7.29
CA GLU A 132 -1.38 15.26 -6.81
C GLU A 132 -0.38 15.03 -5.68
N LEU A 133 0.71 15.82 -5.68
CA LEU A 133 1.65 15.85 -4.57
C LEU A 133 1.01 16.54 -3.34
N PRO A 134 1.45 16.23 -2.11
CA PRO A 134 0.91 16.90 -0.93
C PRO A 134 1.25 18.40 -0.95
N LYS A 135 0.38 19.19 -0.31
CA LYS A 135 0.66 20.61 -0.09
C LYS A 135 1.95 20.77 0.72
N ASN A 136 2.79 21.72 0.33
CA ASN A 136 4.13 21.95 0.92
C ASN A 136 5.03 20.69 0.87
N PHE A 137 5.08 20.03 -0.29
CA PHE A 137 5.91 18.83 -0.50
C PHE A 137 7.41 19.07 -0.22
N ASP A 138 7.88 20.32 -0.32
CA ASP A 138 9.21 20.77 0.09
C ASP A 138 9.55 20.46 1.56
N LYS A 139 8.53 20.31 2.41
CA LYS A 139 8.70 19.96 3.84
C LYS A 139 8.73 18.47 4.10
N PHE A 140 8.49 17.66 3.07
CA PHE A 140 8.50 16.21 3.19
C PHE A 140 9.92 15.68 3.02
N LYS A 141 10.25 14.63 3.76
CA LYS A 141 11.56 13.97 3.72
C LYS A 141 11.45 12.60 3.09
N TYR A 142 12.43 12.20 2.30
CA TYR A 142 12.50 10.84 1.83
C TYR A 142 12.98 9.93 2.98
N VAL A 143 12.41 8.73 3.10
CA VAL A 143 12.74 7.77 4.19
C VAL A 143 14.23 7.39 4.22
N GLY A 144 14.96 7.56 3.11
CA GLY A 144 16.38 7.21 2.98
C GLY A 144 17.39 8.31 3.30
N ASP A 145 16.97 9.55 3.58
CA ASP A 145 17.88 10.71 3.74
C ASP A 145 18.50 10.82 5.15
N ASN A 146 18.91 9.70 5.77
CA ASN A 146 19.57 9.71 7.09
C ASN A 146 21.09 9.92 7.00
#